data_AF-A0A7J5XY87-F1
#
_entry.id   AF-A0A7J5XY87-F1
#
_cell.length_a   1.000
_cell.length_b   1.000
_cell.length_c   1.000
_cell.angle_alpha   90.00
_cell.angle_beta   90.00
_cell.angle_gamma   90.00
#
_symmetry.space_group_name_H-M   'P 1'
#
loop_
_entity.id
_entity.type
_entity.pdbx_description
1 polymer ?
#
loop_
_entity_poly.entity_id
_entity_poly.type
_entity_poly.pdbx_seq_one_letter_code
_entity_poly.pdbx_strand_id
1 'polypeptide(L)' 'MKGQGRKRANLTEQAEVDITEDRLTNEIMNLKVDAVRSLVKSCGLDSTGSKMDLVIRLREQMKSRSTYDKVFQKVWGIW' A
#
# COMPACT_ATOMS: atom_id res chain seq x y z
N MET A 1 -6.80 17.55 43.67
CA MET A 1 -6.00 17.02 42.53
C MET A 1 -6.14 15.50 42.51
N LYS A 2 -6.03 14.89 41.32
CA LYS A 2 -6.07 13.44 40.99
C LYS A 2 -7.40 12.93 40.43
N GLY A 3 -7.64 13.24 39.15
CA GLY A 3 -8.51 12.45 38.28
C GLY A 3 -7.69 11.37 37.59
N GLN A 4 -7.87 10.11 37.98
CA GLN A 4 -7.25 8.96 37.32
C GLN A 4 -8.22 8.41 36.27
N GLY A 5 -8.22 9.02 35.09
CA GLY A 5 -8.85 8.44 33.91
C GLY A 5 -7.93 7.41 33.29
N ARG A 6 -8.09 6.13 33.66
CA ARG A 6 -7.47 5.01 32.95
C ARG A 6 -8.14 4.88 31.58
N LYS A 7 -7.71 5.69 30.60
CA LYS A 7 -8.07 5.47 29.20
C LYS A 7 -7.36 4.19 28.74
N ARG A 8 -8.05 3.06 28.86
CA ARG A 8 -7.83 1.92 27.96
C ARG A 8 -8.37 2.35 26.59
N ALA A 9 -7.64 3.21 25.91
CA ALA A 9 -7.87 3.48 24.49
C ALA A 9 -7.11 2.39 23.72
N ASN A 10 -7.91 1.44 23.24
CA ASN A 10 -7.65 0.46 22.21
C ASN A 10 -6.26 0.51 21.54
N LEU A 11 -5.35 -0.38 21.96
CA LEU A 11 -4.07 -0.61 21.26
C LEU A 11 -4.27 -1.33 19.90
N THR A 12 -5.48 -1.80 19.62
CA THR A 12 -5.82 -2.57 18.42
C THR A 12 -6.35 -1.68 17.28
N GLU A 13 -6.75 -0.44 17.56
CA GLU A 13 -7.27 0.51 16.55
C GLU A 13 -6.16 1.33 15.85
N GLN A 14 -4.91 1.24 16.32
CA GLN A 14 -3.76 1.95 15.73
C GLN A 14 -2.91 1.08 14.80
N ALA A 15 -3.26 -0.20 14.64
CA ALA A 15 -2.71 -1.04 13.58
C ALA A 15 -3.48 -0.85 12.25
N GLU A 16 -4.63 -0.16 12.31
CA GLU A 16 -5.42 0.21 11.15
C GLU A 16 -4.87 1.52 10.55
N VAL A 17 -4.47 1.44 9.28
CA VAL A 17 -4.33 2.57 8.33
C VAL A 17 -3.24 3.63 8.53
N ASP A 18 -2.03 3.25 8.95
CA ASP A 18 -0.83 3.92 8.43
C ASP A 18 0.10 2.91 7.74
N ILE A 19 -0.37 2.39 6.59
CA ILE A 19 0.54 1.67 5.68
C ILE A 19 1.42 2.73 5.03
N THR A 20 2.62 2.89 5.57
CA THR A 20 3.65 3.75 4.99
C THR A 20 3.99 3.29 3.57
N GLU A 21 4.39 4.25 2.73
CA GLU A 21 4.79 4.02 1.33
C GLU A 21 5.85 2.91 1.22
N ASP A 22 6.78 2.85 2.17
CA ASP A 22 7.81 1.80 2.28
C ASP A 22 7.22 0.41 2.50
N ARG A 23 6.23 0.28 3.40
CA ARG A 23 5.62 -1.02 3.71
C ARG A 23 4.81 -1.53 2.51
N LEU A 24 4.08 -0.64 1.84
CA LEU A 24 3.36 -0.97 0.61
C LEU A 24 4.33 -1.36 -0.52
N THR A 25 5.44 -0.63 -0.66
CA THR A 25 6.51 -0.95 -1.62
C THR A 25 7.10 -2.33 -1.36
N ASN A 26 7.37 -2.66 -0.10
CA ASN A 26 7.90 -3.97 0.29
C ASN A 26 6.93 -5.10 -0.08
N GLU A 27 5.63 -4.92 0.15
CA GLU A 27 4.66 -5.94 -0.25
C GLU A 27 4.54 -6.10 -1.77
N ILE A 28 4.62 -5.01 -2.55
CA ILE A 28 4.67 -5.12 -4.02
C ILE A 28 5.94 -5.86 -4.45
N MET A 29 7.05 -5.65 -3.75
CA MET A 29 8.30 -6.38 -3.97
C MET A 29 8.19 -7.86 -3.60
N ASN A 30 7.25 -8.27 -2.74
CA ASN A 30 6.97 -9.68 -2.46
C ASN A 30 6.08 -10.36 -3.52
N LEU A 31 5.34 -9.61 -4.33
CA LEU A 31 4.52 -10.16 -5.40
C LEU A 31 5.36 -10.79 -6.52
N LYS A 32 4.81 -11.82 -7.20
CA LYS A 32 5.41 -12.33 -8.46
C LYS A 32 5.42 -11.24 -9.52
N VAL A 33 6.44 -11.24 -10.40
CA VAL A 33 6.59 -10.20 -11.44
C VAL A 33 5.36 -10.08 -12.34
N ASP A 34 4.69 -11.18 -12.66
CA ASP A 34 3.45 -11.17 -13.44
C ASP A 34 2.30 -10.43 -12.74
N ALA A 35 2.20 -10.60 -11.42
CA ALA A 35 1.21 -9.88 -10.61
C ALA A 35 1.52 -8.38 -10.55
N VAL A 36 2.80 -8.00 -10.45
CA VAL A 36 3.22 -6.59 -10.53
C VAL A 36 2.90 -6.02 -11.90
N ARG A 37 3.22 -6.71 -13.01
CA ARG A 37 2.86 -6.26 -14.37
C ARG A 37 1.35 -6.10 -14.55
N SER A 38 0.55 -7.03 -14.02
CA SER A 38 -0.90 -6.94 -14.05
C SER A 38 -1.42 -5.72 -13.27
N LEU A 39 -0.86 -5.46 -12.08
CA LEU A 39 -1.21 -4.30 -11.27
C LEU A 39 -0.88 -2.99 -12.00
N VAL A 40 0.33 -2.87 -12.54
CA VAL A 40 0.78 -1.70 -13.33
C VAL A 40 -0.17 -1.43 -14.50
N LYS A 41 -0.56 -2.47 -15.25
CA LYS A 41 -1.55 -2.34 -16.35
C LYS A 41 -2.91 -1.87 -15.85
N SER A 42 -3.39 -2.36 -14.71
CA SER A 42 -4.69 -1.94 -14.13
C SER A 42 -4.69 -0.48 -13.64
N CYS A 43 -3.50 0.06 -13.35
CA CYS A 43 -3.27 1.47 -13.06
C CYS A 43 -3.10 2.32 -14.33
N GLY A 44 -3.12 1.71 -15.53
CA GLY A 44 -2.92 2.42 -16.80
C GLY A 44 -1.47 2.84 -17.06
N LEU A 45 -0.51 2.17 -16.41
CA LEU A 45 0.91 2.51 -16.48
C LEU A 45 1.66 1.58 -17.45
N ASP A 46 2.81 2.04 -17.94
CA ASP A 46 3.68 1.21 -18.77
C ASP A 46 4.25 0.03 -17.98
N SER A 47 4.01 -1.17 -18.52
CA SER A 47 4.35 -2.44 -17.88
C SER A 47 5.62 -3.09 -18.45
N THR A 48 6.45 -2.33 -19.17
CA THR A 48 7.75 -2.81 -19.68
C THR A 48 8.88 -2.58 -18.68
N GLY A 49 10.02 -3.24 -18.88
CA GLY A 49 11.19 -3.13 -18.00
C GLY A 49 11.25 -4.19 -16.89
N SER A 50 12.19 -3.97 -15.96
CA SER A 50 12.45 -4.82 -14.79
C SER A 50 11.36 -4.67 -13.74
N LYS A 51 11.28 -5.61 -12.79
CA LYS A 51 10.33 -5.52 -11.67
C LYS A 51 10.53 -4.23 -10.86
N MET A 52 11.76 -3.75 -10.72
CA MET A 52 12.05 -2.52 -9.99
C MET A 52 11.52 -1.29 -10.73
N ASP A 53 11.66 -1.24 -12.06
CA ASP A 53 11.10 -0.15 -12.88
C ASP A 53 9.58 -0.04 -12.68
N LEU A 54 8.89 -1.18 -12.62
CA LEU A 54 7.46 -1.25 -12.37
C LEU A 54 7.07 -0.72 -10.99
N VAL A 55 7.84 -1.08 -9.96
CA VAL A 55 7.60 -0.67 -8.57
C VAL A 55 7.81 0.84 -8.40
N ILE A 56 8.86 1.39 -9.01
CA ILE A 56 9.14 2.83 -9.01
C ILE A 56 7.96 3.59 -9.65
N ARG A 57 7.48 3.14 -10.81
CA ARG A 57 6.33 3.79 -11.48
C ARG A 57 5.05 3.74 -10.65
N LEU A 58 4.78 2.61 -10.00
CA LEU A 58 3.63 2.50 -9.09
C LEU A 58 3.77 3.50 -7.94
N ARG A 59 4.94 3.56 -7.29
CA ARG A 59 5.22 4.46 -6.18
C ARG A 59 5.01 5.92 -6.56
N GLU A 60 5.52 6.34 -7.72
CA GLU A 60 5.34 7.71 -8.22
C GLU A 60 3.87 8.08 -8.42
N GLN A 61 3.05 7.11 -8.84
CA GLN A 61 1.64 7.30 -9.12
C GLN A 61 0.70 7.08 -7.93
N MET A 62 1.17 6.40 -6.88
CA MET A 62 0.44 6.24 -5.62
C MET A 62 0.20 7.57 -4.88
N LYS A 63 0.82 8.67 -5.33
CA LYS A 63 0.44 10.04 -4.91
C LYS A 63 -1.03 10.36 -5.23
N SER A 64 -1.61 9.71 -6.24
CA SER A 64 -3.04 9.78 -6.53
C SER A 64 -3.82 8.77 -5.70
N ARG A 65 -4.88 9.24 -5.03
CA ARG A 65 -5.75 8.37 -4.21
C ARG A 65 -6.31 7.19 -5.01
N SER A 66 -6.67 7.40 -6.28
CA SER A 66 -7.21 6.32 -7.12
C SER A 66 -6.20 5.19 -7.37
N THR A 67 -4.94 5.54 -7.61
CA THR A 67 -3.87 4.54 -7.79
C THR A 67 -3.58 3.85 -6.47
N TYR A 68 -3.50 4.62 -5.38
CA TYR A 68 -3.29 4.08 -4.04
C TYR A 68 -4.35 3.03 -3.69
N ASP A 69 -5.64 3.34 -3.84
CA ASP A 69 -6.73 2.42 -3.50
C ASP A 69 -6.65 1.13 -4.34
N LYS A 70 -6.34 1.22 -5.64
CA LYS A 70 -6.17 0.04 -6.51
C LYS A 70 -5.01 -0.85 -6.06
N VAL A 71 -3.86 -0.24 -5.73
CA VAL A 71 -2.68 -0.95 -5.26
C VAL A 71 -2.98 -1.61 -3.91
N PHE A 72 -3.60 -0.87 -3.00
CA PHE A 72 -3.98 -1.36 -1.68
C PHE A 72 -4.93 -2.56 -1.77
N GLN A 73 -6.00 -2.46 -2.58
CA GLN A 73 -6.91 -3.58 -2.84
C GLN A 73 -6.19 -4.80 -3.42
N LYS A 74 -5.21 -4.59 -4.30
CA LYS A 74 -4.48 -5.71 -4.91
C LYS A 74 -3.57 -6.43 -3.92
N VAL A 75 -2.91 -5.69 -3.04
CA VAL A 75 -1.94 -6.23 -2.07
C VAL A 75 -2.64 -6.84 -0.86
N TRP A 76 -3.64 -6.14 -0.32
CA TRP A 76 -4.25 -6.50 0.96
C TRP A 76 -5.66 -7.10 0.81
N GLY A 77 -6.39 -6.82 -0.27
CA GLY A 77 -7.73 -7.39 -0.50
C GLY A 77 -8.81 -6.92 0.48
N ILE A 78 -8.54 -5.89 1.27
CA ILE A 78 -9.42 -5.37 2.32
C ILE A 78 -10.02 -4.05 1.84
N TRP A 79 -11.32 -3.89 2.00
CA TRP A 79 -12.06 -2.64 1.80
C TRP A 79 -12.12 -1.85 3.10
#